data_AF-A0A963FLM0-F1
#
_entry.id   AF-A0A963FLM0-F1
#
_cell.length_a   1.000
_cell.length_b   1.000
_cell.length_c   1.000
_cell.angle_alpha   90.00
_cell.angle_beta   90.00
_cell.angle_gamma   90.00
#
_symmetry.space_group_name_H-M   'P 1'
#
loop_
_entity.id
_entity.type
_entity.pdbx_description
1 polymer ?
#
loop_
_entity_poly.entity_id
_entity_poly.type
_entity_poly.pdbx_seq_one_letter_code
_entity_poly.pdbx_strand_id
1 'polypeptide(L)'
;MPTTRFSSKPLVVATLAVMLGSTMHNAFAAVRATVPMVQEQTSYAPGRQITPADEAVISASAVKVLRHVAEARGKLHQKPADAEAAKAELIQANTLLDIIKASLPTTEVKDRIWVARKHLEYEDTKEVLPDLVPIYASLTELVDYLPTSVARTHIDQARKAMEAGKKDQATEQLRAADDALLYVEADLPLRSTQELVNQALDSLNSGDTKAADQSLIAAEDNVVFVSVSFESPLAQAKWALARARDDYFTGDTDLARADLAQAVGYLEKAAESGDELARQAVKSLIDDVRDLSSLVQQDRKDVGQRFEQAWHRSKALSERAAEYVSTGWQRLRSGGEAKKELIDAKLQLAYARIDHAIGKDDDSAKVELAEAKGLLDTAQKTIGEALRPNLETVIQRVSTLQTALDKGQGDLNFDAVQLQLGRLIADL
;
A
#
# COMPACT_ATOMS: atom_id res chain seq x y z
N MET A 1 44.63 -25.60 -55.51
CA MET A 1 45.21 -26.75 -56.25
C MET A 1 46.32 -27.35 -55.40
N PRO A 2 46.50 -28.68 -55.25
CA PRO A 2 45.67 -29.81 -55.64
C PRO A 2 45.38 -30.79 -54.48
N THR A 3 44.65 -31.81 -54.88
CA THR A 3 44.04 -33.00 -54.27
C THR A 3 44.99 -34.07 -53.70
N THR A 4 44.45 -34.76 -52.68
CA THR A 4 44.43 -36.21 -52.38
C THR A 4 45.71 -37.06 -52.41
N ARG A 5 45.89 -37.88 -51.36
CA ARG A 5 46.23 -39.32 -51.48
C ARG A 5 45.65 -40.17 -50.34
N PHE A 6 44.99 -41.25 -50.77
CA PHE A 6 44.59 -42.44 -50.01
C PHE A 6 45.80 -43.32 -49.66
N SER A 7 45.69 -44.10 -48.58
CA SER A 7 46.32 -45.43 -48.49
C SER A 7 45.54 -46.32 -47.50
N SER A 8 45.70 -47.63 -47.65
CA SER A 8 44.61 -48.61 -47.61
C SER A 8 44.99 -49.90 -46.85
N LYS A 9 44.00 -50.50 -46.15
CA LYS A 9 43.80 -51.92 -45.76
C LYS A 9 44.67 -52.50 -44.61
N PRO A 10 44.34 -53.70 -44.02
CA PRO A 10 43.12 -54.57 -44.09
C PRO A 10 42.52 -54.90 -42.69
N LEU A 11 41.22 -55.22 -42.53
CA LEU A 11 40.48 -56.48 -42.72
C LEU A 11 40.77 -57.60 -41.69
N VAL A 12 39.86 -57.80 -40.73
CA VAL A 12 39.62 -59.07 -40.03
C VAL A 12 38.11 -59.31 -40.00
N VAL A 13 37.72 -60.48 -40.50
CA VAL A 13 36.36 -61.03 -40.52
C VAL A 13 36.36 -62.28 -39.63
N ALA A 14 35.34 -62.42 -38.77
CA ALA A 14 34.90 -63.72 -38.25
C ALA A 14 33.43 -63.66 -37.77
N THR A 15 32.52 -64.05 -38.67
CA THR A 15 31.45 -65.08 -38.56
C THR A 15 30.75 -65.28 -37.19
N LEU A 16 29.46 -64.96 -36.96
CA LEU A 16 28.17 -65.54 -37.40
C LEU A 16 27.69 -66.77 -36.59
N ALA A 17 26.53 -66.67 -35.92
CA ALA A 17 25.56 -67.76 -35.74
C ALA A 17 24.18 -67.22 -35.30
N VAL A 18 23.13 -67.77 -35.92
CA VAL A 18 21.70 -67.40 -35.96
C VAL A 18 20.87 -68.50 -35.28
N MET A 19 19.70 -68.19 -34.69
CA MET A 19 18.39 -68.90 -34.80
C MET A 19 17.32 -68.09 -34.02
N LEU A 20 16.31 -67.47 -34.64
CA LEU A 20 15.04 -67.96 -35.24
C LEU A 20 13.96 -68.38 -34.22
N GLY A 21 12.80 -67.71 -34.30
CA GLY A 21 11.55 -68.08 -33.61
C GLY A 21 10.47 -67.00 -33.69
N SER A 22 9.69 -67.02 -34.77
CA SER A 22 8.64 -66.08 -35.17
C SER A 22 7.23 -66.51 -34.76
N THR A 23 6.33 -65.56 -34.43
CA THR A 23 4.93 -65.56 -34.90
C THR A 23 4.36 -64.14 -34.98
N MET A 24 3.63 -63.90 -36.06
CA MET A 24 3.01 -62.65 -36.53
C MET A 24 1.85 -62.16 -35.65
N HIS A 25 1.50 -60.87 -35.72
CA HIS A 25 0.20 -60.36 -36.20
C HIS A 25 0.24 -58.82 -36.42
N ASN A 26 -0.01 -58.45 -37.68
CA ASN A 26 -0.69 -57.28 -38.23
C ASN A 26 -0.44 -55.84 -37.73
N ALA A 27 -0.04 -55.05 -38.73
CA ALA A 27 -0.08 -53.61 -38.85
C ALA A 27 -1.37 -52.94 -38.35
N PHE A 28 -1.20 -51.82 -37.64
CA PHE A 28 -1.81 -50.55 -38.03
C PHE A 28 -0.88 -49.40 -37.61
N ALA A 29 -0.57 -48.56 -38.58
CA ALA A 29 0.17 -47.33 -38.38
C ALA A 29 -0.70 -46.31 -37.63
N ALA A 30 -0.11 -45.67 -36.61
CA ALA A 30 -0.42 -44.30 -36.25
C ALA A 30 0.91 -43.63 -35.89
N VAL A 31 1.37 -42.81 -36.82
CA VAL A 31 2.52 -41.92 -36.68
C VAL A 31 2.28 -40.98 -35.51
N ARG A 32 3.02 -41.13 -34.40
CA ARG A 32 3.27 -40.03 -33.48
C ARG A 32 4.60 -39.40 -33.87
N ALA A 33 4.51 -38.25 -34.52
CA ALA A 33 5.62 -37.34 -34.63
C ALA A 33 6.10 -36.98 -33.21
N THR A 34 7.34 -37.32 -32.89
CA THR A 34 8.08 -36.73 -31.77
C THR A 34 8.32 -35.26 -32.10
N VAL A 35 7.48 -34.39 -31.55
CA VAL A 35 7.81 -32.97 -31.41
C VAL A 35 8.91 -32.88 -30.35
N PRO A 36 10.07 -32.29 -30.65
CA PRO A 36 11.08 -32.06 -29.62
C PRO A 36 10.48 -31.15 -28.56
N MET A 37 10.46 -31.62 -27.30
CA MET A 37 10.21 -30.74 -26.16
C MET A 37 11.27 -29.64 -26.19
N VAL A 38 10.86 -28.43 -26.57
CA VAL A 38 11.57 -27.21 -26.22
C VAL A 38 11.46 -27.12 -24.70
N GLN A 39 12.53 -27.52 -24.00
CA GLN A 39 12.73 -27.11 -22.62
C GLN A 39 12.98 -25.61 -22.66
N GLU A 40 11.94 -24.84 -22.38
CA GLU A 40 12.05 -23.41 -22.15
C GLU A 40 12.82 -23.21 -20.85
N GLN A 41 14.14 -23.06 -20.97
CA GLN A 41 14.96 -22.50 -19.90
C GLN A 41 14.58 -21.03 -19.78
N THR A 42 13.50 -20.74 -19.06
CA THR A 42 13.21 -19.40 -18.57
C THR A 42 14.20 -19.12 -17.44
N SER A 43 15.32 -18.51 -17.80
CA SER A 43 16.15 -17.78 -16.85
C SER A 43 15.32 -16.62 -16.32
N TYR A 44 14.59 -16.85 -15.23
CA TYR A 44 13.92 -15.79 -14.47
C TYR A 44 14.99 -14.85 -13.91
N ALA A 45 15.15 -13.70 -14.56
CA ALA A 45 15.79 -12.56 -13.93
C ALA A 45 14.78 -12.00 -12.92
N PRO A 46 15.16 -11.84 -11.63
CA PRO A 46 14.31 -11.18 -10.64
C PRO A 46 13.87 -9.81 -11.18
N GLY A 47 12.58 -9.49 -11.06
CA GLY A 47 12.08 -8.13 -11.29
C GLY A 47 12.90 -7.11 -10.51
N ARG A 48 13.04 -5.90 -11.07
CA ARG A 48 13.89 -4.84 -10.52
C ARG A 48 13.42 -4.46 -9.12
N GLN A 49 14.25 -4.69 -8.12
CA GLN A 49 14.09 -4.16 -6.76
C GLN A 49 13.98 -2.63 -6.79
N ILE A 50 13.07 -2.05 -6.01
CA ILE A 50 13.16 -0.63 -5.66
C ILE A 50 14.39 -0.48 -4.79
N THR A 51 15.40 0.13 -5.37
CA THR A 51 16.64 0.43 -4.67
C THR A 51 16.43 1.66 -3.78
N PRO A 52 17.28 1.91 -2.78
CA PRO A 52 17.33 3.21 -2.10
C PRO A 52 17.47 4.39 -3.08
N ALA A 53 18.00 4.15 -4.29
CA ALA A 53 18.05 5.16 -5.34
C ALA A 53 16.66 5.43 -5.96
N ASP A 54 15.79 4.43 -6.06
CA ASP A 54 14.41 4.58 -6.53
C ASP A 54 13.56 5.32 -5.50
N GLU A 55 13.71 5.03 -4.21
CA GLU A 55 13.09 5.80 -3.13
C GLU A 55 13.56 7.26 -3.14
N ALA A 56 14.86 7.49 -3.33
CA ALA A 56 15.41 8.83 -3.47
C ALA A 56 14.86 9.56 -4.70
N VAL A 57 14.64 8.85 -5.81
CA VAL A 57 14.02 9.41 -7.03
C VAL A 57 12.55 9.74 -6.80
N ILE A 58 11.79 8.86 -6.15
CA ILE A 58 10.37 9.08 -5.83
C ILE A 58 10.22 10.27 -4.88
N SER A 59 10.99 10.31 -3.78
CA SER A 59 10.99 11.41 -2.82
C SER A 59 11.42 12.74 -3.47
N ALA A 60 12.54 12.74 -4.19
CA ALA A 60 13.01 13.95 -4.88
C ALA A 60 12.03 14.44 -5.95
N SER A 61 11.32 13.52 -6.62
CA SER A 61 10.30 13.87 -7.60
C SER A 61 9.05 14.45 -6.91
N ALA A 62 8.61 13.90 -5.79
CA ALA A 62 7.49 14.43 -5.02
C ALA A 62 7.77 15.85 -4.48
N VAL A 63 8.98 16.10 -3.97
CA VAL A 63 9.42 17.45 -3.56
C VAL A 63 9.43 18.42 -4.74
N LYS A 64 9.85 17.96 -5.94
CA LYS A 64 9.80 18.78 -7.14
C LYS A 64 8.37 19.06 -7.60
N VAL A 65 7.45 18.10 -7.51
CA VAL A 65 6.01 18.33 -7.76
C VAL A 65 5.50 19.46 -6.88
N LEU A 66 5.78 19.43 -5.57
CA LEU A 66 5.41 20.52 -4.65
C LEU A 66 5.97 21.87 -5.10
N ARG A 67 7.25 21.90 -5.44
CA ARG A 67 7.90 23.12 -5.89
C ARG A 67 7.22 23.68 -7.14
N HIS A 68 6.95 22.86 -8.15
CA HIS A 68 6.29 23.28 -9.38
C HIS A 68 4.86 23.77 -9.12
N VAL A 69 4.11 23.12 -8.22
CA VAL A 69 2.78 23.60 -7.81
C VAL A 69 2.89 24.98 -7.13
N ALA A 70 3.81 25.14 -6.19
CA ALA A 70 4.03 26.42 -5.50
C ALA A 70 4.52 27.53 -6.44
N GLU A 71 5.40 27.21 -7.38
CA GLU A 71 5.86 28.13 -8.43
C GLU A 71 4.68 28.54 -9.33
N ALA A 72 3.84 27.61 -9.76
CA ALA A 72 2.63 27.90 -10.55
C ALA A 72 1.71 28.87 -9.81
N ARG A 73 1.43 28.64 -8.52
CA ARG A 73 0.65 29.57 -7.70
C ARG A 73 1.30 30.94 -7.59
N GLY A 74 2.62 30.97 -7.39
CA GLY A 74 3.41 32.19 -7.40
C GLY A 74 3.27 32.99 -8.69
N LYS A 75 3.18 32.33 -9.86
CA LYS A 75 2.92 32.95 -11.17
C LYS A 75 1.49 33.50 -11.29
N LEU A 76 0.49 32.80 -10.74
CA LEU A 76 -0.91 33.26 -10.74
C LEU A 76 -1.13 34.49 -9.85
N HIS A 77 -0.32 34.67 -8.81
CA HIS A 77 -0.41 35.83 -7.91
C HIS A 77 0.37 37.07 -8.38
N GLN A 78 1.06 36.99 -9.52
CA GLN A 78 1.72 38.16 -10.12
C GLN A 78 0.70 39.15 -10.69
N LYS A 79 1.15 40.39 -10.96
CA LYS A 79 0.33 41.43 -11.58
C LYS A 79 1.03 42.00 -12.82
N PRO A 80 0.58 41.66 -14.05
CA PRO A 80 -0.51 40.71 -14.36
C PRO A 80 -0.14 39.26 -14.02
N ALA A 81 -1.15 38.40 -13.86
CA ALA A 81 -0.94 36.97 -13.63
C ALA A 81 -0.31 36.33 -14.87
N ASP A 82 0.69 35.48 -14.66
CA ASP A 82 1.39 34.78 -15.75
C ASP A 82 0.84 33.36 -15.90
N ALA A 83 -0.33 33.25 -16.53
CA ALA A 83 -1.04 31.99 -16.69
C ALA A 83 -0.28 30.98 -17.57
N GLU A 84 0.48 31.44 -18.55
CA GLU A 84 1.27 30.55 -19.41
C GLU A 84 2.49 29.98 -18.68
N ALA A 85 3.18 30.79 -17.87
CA ALA A 85 4.22 30.27 -16.98
C ALA A 85 3.63 29.30 -15.94
N ALA A 86 2.46 29.59 -15.38
CA ALA A 86 1.79 28.67 -14.46
C ALA A 86 1.49 27.31 -15.13
N LYS A 87 0.95 27.30 -16.36
CA LYS A 87 0.73 26.06 -17.13
C LYS A 87 2.02 25.27 -17.34
N ALA A 88 3.12 25.95 -17.66
CA ALA A 88 4.41 25.30 -17.86
C ALA A 88 4.87 24.56 -16.60
N GLU A 89 4.72 25.16 -15.43
CA GLU A 89 5.04 24.51 -14.15
C GLU A 89 4.12 23.31 -13.88
N LEU A 90 2.81 23.42 -14.16
CA LEU A 90 1.87 22.31 -13.96
C LEU A 90 2.12 21.11 -14.89
N ILE A 91 2.61 21.36 -16.11
CA ILE A 91 3.04 20.29 -17.03
C ILE A 91 4.26 19.56 -16.46
N GLN A 92 5.22 20.27 -15.85
CA GLN A 92 6.36 19.66 -15.16
C GLN A 92 5.89 18.83 -13.95
N ALA A 93 4.95 19.35 -13.16
CA ALA A 93 4.35 18.63 -12.04
C ALA A 93 3.70 17.32 -12.49
N ASN A 94 2.90 17.34 -13.57
CA ASN A 94 2.29 16.13 -14.12
C ASN A 94 3.33 15.12 -14.63
N THR A 95 4.37 15.59 -15.31
CA THR A 95 5.45 14.71 -15.80
C THR A 95 6.13 13.99 -14.64
N LEU A 96 6.37 14.68 -13.52
CA LEU A 96 6.96 14.10 -12.33
C LEU A 96 6.00 13.15 -11.61
N LEU A 97 4.69 13.44 -11.56
CA LEU A 97 3.67 12.53 -11.04
C LEU A 97 3.61 11.23 -11.86
N ASP A 98 3.74 11.31 -13.18
CA ASP A 98 3.81 10.13 -14.05
C ASP A 98 5.10 9.34 -13.83
N ILE A 99 6.24 9.99 -13.62
CA ILE A 99 7.50 9.34 -13.25
C ILE A 99 7.35 8.61 -11.92
N ILE A 100 6.75 9.24 -10.91
CA ILE A 100 6.51 8.61 -9.60
C ILE A 100 5.62 7.38 -9.79
N LYS A 101 4.51 7.50 -10.52
CA LYS A 101 3.59 6.38 -10.81
C LYS A 101 4.25 5.23 -11.55
N ALA A 102 5.04 5.54 -12.57
CA ALA A 102 5.79 4.54 -13.33
C ALA A 102 6.90 3.88 -12.49
N SER A 103 7.34 4.53 -11.43
CA SER A 103 8.29 3.99 -10.45
C SER A 103 7.61 3.23 -9.31
N LEU A 104 6.27 3.26 -9.22
CA LEU A 104 5.53 2.45 -8.26
C LEU A 104 5.42 1.00 -8.76
N PRO A 105 5.71 0.02 -7.91
CA PRO A 105 5.81 -1.37 -8.34
C PRO A 105 4.43 -2.05 -8.45
N THR A 106 3.35 -1.41 -8.00
CA THR A 106 1.96 -1.88 -8.10
C THR A 106 1.33 -1.67 -9.47
N THR A 107 1.84 -0.72 -10.27
CA THR A 107 1.30 -0.39 -11.60
C THR A 107 1.26 -1.59 -12.53
N GLU A 108 2.35 -2.35 -12.57
CA GLU A 108 2.46 -3.56 -13.39
C GLU A 108 1.46 -4.65 -12.96
N VAL A 109 1.21 -4.77 -11.66
CA VAL A 109 0.26 -5.75 -11.11
C VAL A 109 -1.17 -5.38 -11.46
N LYS A 110 -1.52 -4.10 -11.37
CA LYS A 110 -2.86 -3.60 -11.70
C LYS A 110 -3.15 -3.69 -13.19
N ASP A 111 -2.17 -3.40 -14.04
CA ASP A 111 -2.30 -3.60 -15.49
C ASP A 111 -2.57 -5.06 -15.83
N ARG A 112 -1.84 -6.00 -15.19
CA ARG A 112 -2.07 -7.44 -15.38
C ARG A 112 -3.45 -7.88 -14.86
N ILE A 113 -3.91 -7.37 -13.72
CA ILE A 113 -5.26 -7.62 -13.21
C ILE A 113 -6.33 -7.08 -14.18
N TRP A 114 -6.11 -5.90 -14.73
CA TRP A 114 -7.00 -5.32 -15.74
C TRP A 114 -7.07 -6.19 -17.00
N VAL A 115 -5.93 -6.69 -17.50
CA VAL A 115 -5.88 -7.62 -18.64
C VAL A 115 -6.65 -8.90 -18.35
N ALA A 116 -6.41 -9.54 -17.21
CA ALA A 116 -7.12 -10.77 -16.82
C ALA A 116 -8.65 -10.55 -16.70
N ARG A 117 -9.07 -9.38 -16.19
CA ARG A 117 -10.49 -8.99 -16.16
C ARG A 117 -11.05 -8.80 -17.57
N LYS A 118 -10.28 -8.22 -18.48
CA LYS A 118 -10.69 -8.07 -19.88
C LYS A 118 -10.81 -9.40 -20.59
N HIS A 119 -9.84 -10.31 -20.50
CA HIS A 119 -9.98 -11.66 -21.04
C HIS A 119 -11.21 -12.37 -20.47
N LEU A 120 -11.48 -12.23 -19.17
CA LEU A 120 -12.73 -12.71 -18.57
C LEU A 120 -14.00 -12.06 -19.14
N GLU A 121 -14.01 -10.95 -19.86
CA GLU A 121 -15.25 -10.45 -20.47
C GLU A 121 -15.66 -11.31 -21.68
N TYR A 122 -14.70 -11.87 -22.42
CA TYR A 122 -14.95 -12.52 -23.72
C TYR A 122 -14.47 -13.97 -23.82
N GLU A 123 -13.66 -14.46 -22.89
CA GLU A 123 -13.09 -15.82 -22.89
C GLU A 123 -13.71 -16.72 -21.80
N ASP A 124 -13.48 -18.02 -21.92
CA ASP A 124 -13.86 -18.99 -20.88
C ASP A 124 -12.89 -18.95 -19.70
N THR A 125 -13.38 -19.25 -18.49
CA THR A 125 -12.56 -19.16 -17.27
C THR A 125 -11.29 -20.01 -17.31
N LYS A 126 -11.28 -21.10 -18.08
CA LYS A 126 -10.10 -21.96 -18.26
C LYS A 126 -9.00 -21.32 -19.12
N GLU A 127 -9.38 -20.46 -20.06
CA GLU A 127 -8.47 -19.76 -20.96
C GLU A 127 -7.78 -18.59 -20.24
N VAL A 128 -8.43 -18.02 -19.23
CA VAL A 128 -7.91 -16.88 -18.44
C VAL A 128 -7.06 -17.31 -17.22
N LEU A 129 -7.17 -18.55 -16.75
CA LEU A 129 -6.37 -19.05 -15.61
C LEU A 129 -4.84 -18.81 -15.73
N PRO A 130 -4.21 -18.94 -16.92
CA PRO A 130 -2.80 -18.62 -17.11
C PRO A 130 -2.43 -17.16 -16.82
N ASP A 131 -3.35 -16.20 -17.02
CA ASP A 131 -3.10 -14.77 -16.76
C ASP A 131 -2.91 -14.45 -15.27
N LEU A 132 -3.37 -15.35 -14.39
CA LEU A 132 -3.13 -15.19 -12.95
C LEU A 132 -1.67 -15.43 -12.59
N VAL A 133 -0.93 -16.25 -13.34
CA VAL A 133 0.45 -16.63 -13.00
C VAL A 133 1.39 -15.41 -12.97
N PRO A 134 1.41 -14.53 -13.98
CA PRO A 134 2.15 -13.27 -13.93
C PRO A 134 1.70 -12.33 -12.79
N ILE A 135 0.41 -12.34 -12.41
CA ILE A 135 -0.10 -11.51 -11.30
C ILE A 135 0.48 -12.01 -9.95
N TYR A 136 0.49 -13.33 -9.72
CA TYR A 136 1.12 -13.90 -8.53
C TYR A 136 2.62 -13.61 -8.46
N ALA A 137 3.33 -13.74 -9.58
CA ALA A 137 4.76 -13.44 -9.64
C ALA A 137 5.03 -12.00 -9.17
N SER A 138 4.32 -11.03 -9.73
CA SER A 138 4.51 -9.63 -9.34
C SER A 138 4.01 -9.32 -7.92
N LEU A 139 2.91 -9.93 -7.45
CA LEU A 139 2.50 -9.81 -6.04
C LEU A 139 3.52 -10.41 -5.06
N THR A 140 4.30 -11.40 -5.51
CA THR A 140 5.40 -11.99 -4.74
C THR A 140 6.59 -11.07 -4.66
N GLU A 141 6.93 -10.41 -5.77
CA GLU A 141 7.99 -9.40 -5.79
C GLU A 141 7.63 -8.17 -4.96
N LEU A 142 6.34 -7.85 -4.85
CA LEU A 142 5.84 -6.73 -4.04
C LEU A 142 5.78 -7.00 -2.54
N VAL A 143 5.79 -8.27 -2.10
CA VAL A 143 5.55 -8.62 -0.70
C VAL A 143 6.61 -8.03 0.23
N ASP A 144 7.83 -7.84 -0.28
CA ASP A 144 8.98 -7.28 0.46
C ASP A 144 8.84 -5.76 0.70
N TYR A 145 7.92 -5.09 0.01
CA TYR A 145 7.81 -3.63 -0.01
C TYR A 145 6.43 -3.12 0.39
N LEU A 146 5.37 -3.88 0.11
CA LEU A 146 3.99 -3.47 0.29
C LEU A 146 3.15 -4.66 0.78
N PRO A 147 2.20 -4.46 1.72
CA PRO A 147 1.35 -5.54 2.19
C PRO A 147 0.43 -6.00 1.06
N THR A 148 0.78 -7.12 0.39
CA THR A 148 0.01 -7.68 -0.72
C THR A 148 -0.89 -8.84 -0.33
N SER A 149 -0.93 -9.21 0.95
CA SER A 149 -1.67 -10.39 1.45
C SER A 149 -3.16 -10.34 1.15
N VAL A 150 -3.79 -9.16 1.26
CA VAL A 150 -5.21 -8.96 0.92
C VAL A 150 -5.45 -9.11 -0.59
N ALA A 151 -4.61 -8.49 -1.42
CA ALA A 151 -4.68 -8.63 -2.87
C ALA A 151 -4.47 -10.10 -3.29
N ARG A 152 -3.47 -10.79 -2.73
CA ARG A 152 -3.23 -12.22 -2.95
C ARG A 152 -4.44 -13.08 -2.55
N THR A 153 -5.05 -12.80 -1.41
CA THR A 153 -6.26 -13.51 -0.97
C THR A 153 -7.39 -13.38 -1.99
N HIS A 154 -7.59 -12.18 -2.56
CA HIS A 154 -8.57 -11.97 -3.61
C HIS A 154 -8.18 -12.66 -4.93
N ILE A 155 -6.90 -12.68 -5.31
CA ILE A 155 -6.44 -13.47 -6.47
C ILE A 155 -6.65 -14.98 -6.26
N ASP A 156 -6.43 -15.51 -5.04
CA ASP A 156 -6.72 -16.91 -4.69
C ASP A 156 -8.21 -17.24 -4.81
N GLN A 157 -9.07 -16.31 -4.39
CA GLN A 157 -10.52 -16.44 -4.52
C GLN A 157 -10.95 -16.35 -5.99
N ALA A 158 -10.33 -15.49 -6.79
CA ALA A 158 -10.56 -15.41 -8.23
C ALA A 158 -10.18 -16.71 -8.94
N ARG A 159 -9.02 -17.30 -8.61
CA ARG A 159 -8.59 -18.60 -9.13
C ARG A 159 -9.61 -19.71 -8.83
N LYS A 160 -10.03 -19.84 -7.56
CA LYS A 160 -11.04 -20.83 -7.15
C LYS A 160 -12.38 -20.62 -7.88
N ALA A 161 -12.78 -19.36 -8.09
CA ALA A 161 -13.98 -19.05 -8.84
C ALA A 161 -13.85 -19.43 -10.33
N MET A 162 -12.70 -19.17 -10.97
CA MET A 162 -12.42 -19.56 -12.35
C MET A 162 -12.40 -21.09 -12.54
N GLU A 163 -11.79 -21.83 -11.61
CA GLU A 163 -11.78 -23.30 -11.61
C GLU A 163 -13.20 -23.89 -11.48
N ALA A 164 -14.06 -23.22 -10.72
CA ALA A 164 -15.47 -23.57 -10.56
C ALA A 164 -16.37 -23.07 -11.71
N GLY A 165 -15.82 -22.42 -12.74
CA GLY A 165 -16.58 -21.84 -13.85
C GLY A 165 -17.44 -20.61 -13.47
N LYS A 166 -17.20 -20.01 -12.31
CA LYS A 166 -18.00 -18.89 -11.77
C LYS A 166 -17.43 -17.55 -12.20
N LYS A 167 -17.68 -17.22 -13.46
CA LYS A 167 -17.15 -16.04 -14.17
C LYS A 167 -17.38 -14.71 -13.43
N ASP A 168 -18.61 -14.44 -12.99
CA ASP A 168 -18.94 -13.19 -12.28
C ASP A 168 -18.21 -13.07 -10.93
N GLN A 169 -18.07 -14.19 -10.20
CA GLN A 169 -17.36 -14.21 -8.93
C GLN A 169 -15.85 -14.01 -9.13
N ALA A 170 -15.27 -14.57 -10.20
CA ALA A 170 -13.87 -14.33 -10.54
C ALA A 170 -13.60 -12.86 -10.88
N THR A 171 -14.48 -12.24 -11.68
CA THR A 171 -14.39 -10.82 -12.02
C THR A 171 -14.48 -9.92 -10.79
N GLU A 172 -15.39 -10.22 -9.86
CA GLU A 172 -15.53 -9.44 -8.63
C GLU A 172 -14.31 -9.58 -7.72
N GLN A 173 -13.74 -10.78 -7.62
CA GLN A 173 -12.53 -11.00 -6.84
C GLN A 173 -11.30 -10.34 -7.45
N LEU A 174 -11.17 -10.31 -8.79
CA LEU A 174 -10.12 -9.54 -9.45
C LEU A 174 -10.29 -8.03 -9.24
N ARG A 175 -11.52 -7.52 -9.23
CA ARG A 175 -11.80 -6.12 -8.87
C ARG A 175 -11.41 -5.85 -7.41
N ALA A 176 -11.77 -6.73 -6.47
CA ALA A 176 -11.39 -6.60 -5.07
C ALA A 176 -9.86 -6.68 -4.86
N ALA A 177 -9.14 -7.44 -5.68
CA ALA A 177 -7.67 -7.46 -5.68
C ALA A 177 -7.08 -6.14 -6.19
N ASP A 178 -7.62 -5.56 -7.26
CA ASP A 178 -7.26 -4.23 -7.76
C ASP A 178 -7.53 -3.15 -6.71
N ASP A 179 -8.69 -3.20 -6.05
CA ASP A 179 -9.06 -2.29 -4.95
C ASP A 179 -8.15 -2.47 -3.71
N ALA A 180 -7.71 -3.70 -3.42
CA ALA A 180 -6.76 -3.97 -2.35
C ALA A 180 -5.37 -3.38 -2.65
N LEU A 181 -4.95 -3.38 -3.93
CA LEU A 181 -3.73 -2.70 -4.38
C LEU A 181 -3.92 -1.18 -4.46
N LEU A 182 -5.14 -0.70 -4.65
CA LEU A 182 -5.48 0.72 -4.55
C LEU A 182 -5.28 1.24 -3.12
N TYR A 183 -5.56 0.44 -2.08
CA TYR A 183 -5.28 0.80 -0.68
C TYR A 183 -3.79 0.91 -0.34
N VAL A 184 -2.95 0.17 -1.07
CA VAL A 184 -1.49 0.25 -0.96
C VAL A 184 -0.95 1.54 -1.61
N GLU A 185 -1.59 1.98 -2.70
CA GLU A 185 -1.31 3.27 -3.34
C GLU A 185 -2.01 4.46 -2.66
N ALA A 186 -3.06 4.22 -1.87
CA ALA A 186 -3.87 5.26 -1.21
C ALA A 186 -3.14 6.01 -0.09
N ASP A 187 -2.03 5.49 0.43
CA ASP A 187 -1.11 6.21 1.33
C ASP A 187 -0.29 7.29 0.57
N LEU A 188 -0.49 7.43 -0.74
CA LEU A 188 0.06 8.46 -1.60
C LEU A 188 -1.11 9.16 -2.34
N PRO A 189 -1.51 10.40 -1.99
CA PRO A 189 -2.53 11.16 -2.74
C PRO A 189 -2.05 11.60 -4.13
N LEU A 190 -1.32 10.77 -4.88
CA LEU A 190 -0.80 11.06 -6.21
C LEU A 190 -1.91 11.17 -7.26
N ARG A 191 -2.93 10.30 -7.20
CA ARG A 191 -4.06 10.37 -8.13
C ARG A 191 -4.90 11.62 -7.89
N SER A 192 -5.26 11.90 -6.64
CA SER A 192 -6.01 13.11 -6.30
C SER A 192 -5.20 14.36 -6.59
N THR A 193 -3.89 14.37 -6.31
CA THR A 193 -2.98 15.45 -6.73
C THR A 193 -3.02 15.63 -8.24
N GLN A 194 -2.88 14.56 -9.02
CA GLN A 194 -2.88 14.66 -10.48
C GLN A 194 -4.22 15.16 -11.02
N GLU A 195 -5.34 14.70 -10.46
CA GLU A 195 -6.67 15.20 -10.79
C GLU A 195 -6.79 16.70 -10.50
N LEU A 196 -6.28 17.17 -9.37
CA LEU A 196 -6.29 18.59 -8.99
C LEU A 196 -5.36 19.44 -9.87
N VAL A 197 -4.19 18.93 -10.23
CA VAL A 197 -3.27 19.57 -11.20
C VAL A 197 -3.92 19.66 -12.58
N ASN A 198 -4.61 18.60 -13.03
CA ASN A 198 -5.35 18.60 -14.29
C ASN A 198 -6.53 19.59 -14.26
N GLN A 199 -7.30 19.64 -13.17
CA GLN A 199 -8.37 20.63 -12.99
C GLN A 199 -7.84 22.07 -13.02
N ALA A 200 -6.66 22.30 -12.43
CA ALA A 200 -6.01 23.60 -12.50
C ALA A 200 -5.60 23.94 -13.95
N LEU A 201 -5.03 22.99 -14.69
CA LEU A 201 -4.72 23.16 -16.13
C LEU A 201 -5.97 23.50 -16.96
N ASP A 202 -7.07 22.78 -16.75
CA ASP A 202 -8.34 23.05 -17.45
C ASP A 202 -8.90 24.44 -17.13
N SER A 203 -8.78 24.86 -15.87
CA SER A 203 -9.17 26.19 -15.41
C SER A 203 -8.30 27.28 -16.06
N LEU A 204 -6.98 27.07 -16.14
CA LEU A 204 -6.06 28.00 -16.83
C LEU A 204 -6.32 28.06 -18.34
N ASN A 205 -6.69 26.94 -18.97
CA ASN A 205 -7.09 26.91 -20.38
C ASN A 205 -8.39 27.68 -20.63
N SER A 206 -9.26 27.74 -19.62
CA SER A 206 -10.51 28.51 -19.63
C SER A 206 -10.32 29.97 -19.19
N GLY A 207 -9.10 30.37 -18.82
CA GLY A 207 -8.78 31.71 -18.32
C GLY A 207 -9.18 31.99 -16.87
N ASP A 208 -9.64 30.98 -16.13
CA ASP A 208 -10.03 31.11 -14.72
C ASP A 208 -8.83 30.85 -13.79
N THR A 209 -8.05 31.90 -13.55
CA THR A 209 -6.87 31.83 -12.68
C THR A 209 -7.23 31.62 -11.20
N LYS A 210 -8.45 31.96 -10.79
CA LYS A 210 -8.89 31.81 -9.40
C LYS A 210 -9.29 30.37 -9.11
N ALA A 211 -10.05 29.74 -10.00
CA ALA A 211 -10.37 28.32 -9.89
C ALA A 211 -9.09 27.47 -9.97
N ALA A 212 -8.15 27.84 -10.85
CA ALA A 212 -6.84 27.19 -10.91
C ALA A 212 -6.10 27.26 -9.56
N ASP A 213 -5.98 28.45 -8.95
CA ASP A 213 -5.31 28.59 -7.65
C ASP A 213 -5.99 27.77 -6.54
N GLN A 214 -7.33 27.66 -6.55
CA GLN A 214 -8.06 26.82 -5.58
C GLN A 214 -7.73 25.33 -5.72
N SER A 215 -7.72 24.81 -6.95
CA SER A 215 -7.31 23.42 -7.20
C SER A 215 -5.85 23.18 -6.81
N LEU A 216 -4.97 24.17 -7.03
CA LEU A 216 -3.56 24.07 -6.63
C LEU A 216 -3.36 24.12 -5.11
N ILE A 217 -4.16 24.88 -4.35
CA ILE A 217 -4.15 24.82 -2.88
C ILE A 217 -4.45 23.41 -2.40
N ALA A 218 -5.50 22.79 -2.95
CA ALA A 218 -5.86 21.42 -2.60
C ALA A 218 -4.79 20.41 -3.05
N ALA A 219 -4.10 20.66 -4.17
CA ALA A 219 -2.98 19.83 -4.62
C ALA A 219 -1.77 19.95 -3.67
N GLU A 220 -1.42 21.15 -3.21
CA GLU A 220 -0.33 21.35 -2.24
C GLU A 220 -0.61 20.62 -0.93
N ASP A 221 -1.83 20.75 -0.39
CA ASP A 221 -2.23 20.07 0.84
C ASP A 221 -2.08 18.53 0.70
N ASN A 222 -2.31 17.99 -0.50
CA ASN A 222 -2.10 16.58 -0.83
C ASN A 222 -0.62 16.20 -1.00
N VAL A 223 0.23 17.01 -1.64
CA VAL A 223 1.65 16.60 -1.88
C VAL A 223 2.54 16.85 -0.67
N VAL A 224 2.21 17.81 0.21
CA VAL A 224 2.89 18.01 1.51
C VAL A 224 2.76 16.75 2.38
N PHE A 225 1.62 16.06 2.27
CA PHE A 225 1.42 14.76 2.91
C PHE A 225 2.39 13.69 2.36
N VAL A 226 2.66 13.65 1.05
CA VAL A 226 3.57 12.67 0.43
C VAL A 226 5.02 12.86 0.85
N SER A 227 5.53 14.10 0.78
CA SER A 227 6.96 14.37 0.96
C SER A 227 7.42 14.26 2.41
N VAL A 228 6.55 14.58 3.37
CA VAL A 228 6.89 14.49 4.80
C VAL A 228 6.58 13.11 5.39
N SER A 229 5.60 12.39 4.83
CA SER A 229 5.25 11.06 5.36
C SER A 229 6.33 10.02 5.02
N PHE A 230 6.87 9.99 3.81
CA PHE A 230 7.83 8.93 3.40
C PHE A 230 9.16 8.96 4.14
N GLU A 231 9.68 10.14 4.47
CA GLU A 231 10.94 10.27 5.21
C GLU A 231 10.73 10.37 6.73
N SER A 232 9.48 10.38 7.20
CA SER A 232 9.22 10.42 8.63
C SER A 232 9.68 9.13 9.30
N PRO A 233 10.33 9.21 10.48
CA PRO A 233 10.69 8.00 11.22
C PRO A 233 9.47 7.13 11.56
N LEU A 234 8.27 7.71 11.72
CA LEU A 234 7.05 6.93 11.98
C LEU A 234 6.59 6.10 10.77
N ALA A 235 6.70 6.61 9.55
CA ALA A 235 6.40 5.82 8.37
C ALA A 235 7.43 4.72 8.15
N GLN A 236 8.72 5.02 8.35
CA GLN A 236 9.78 4.03 8.27
C GLN A 236 9.58 2.90 9.29
N ALA A 237 9.18 3.24 10.52
CA ALA A 237 8.79 2.27 11.55
C ALA A 237 7.58 1.43 11.12
N LYS A 238 6.53 2.06 10.56
CA LYS A 238 5.34 1.38 10.05
C LYS A 238 5.71 0.32 9.00
N TRP A 239 6.58 0.68 8.05
CA TRP A 239 7.02 -0.25 6.99
C TRP A 239 7.86 -1.40 7.55
N ALA A 240 8.81 -1.12 8.44
CA ALA A 240 9.60 -2.15 9.09
C ALA A 240 8.70 -3.11 9.90
N LEU A 241 7.69 -2.61 10.61
CA LEU A 241 6.73 -3.48 11.31
C LEU A 241 5.86 -4.32 10.38
N ALA A 242 5.48 -3.78 9.22
CA ALA A 242 4.73 -4.52 8.20
C ALA A 242 5.54 -5.70 7.67
N ARG A 243 6.81 -5.46 7.30
CA ARG A 243 7.72 -6.53 6.85
C ARG A 243 7.97 -7.56 7.95
N ALA A 244 8.26 -7.10 9.16
CA ALA A 244 8.50 -7.99 10.29
C ALA A 244 7.30 -8.93 10.56
N ARG A 245 6.08 -8.41 10.42
CA ARG A 245 4.85 -9.19 10.53
C ARG A 245 4.78 -10.24 9.42
N ASP A 246 5.00 -9.83 8.17
CA ASP A 246 4.88 -10.71 7.02
C ASP A 246 5.95 -11.84 7.08
N ASP A 247 7.20 -11.51 7.40
CA ASP A 247 8.29 -12.47 7.65
C ASP A 247 7.95 -13.45 8.77
N TYR A 248 7.33 -12.97 9.85
CA TYR A 248 6.91 -13.86 10.94
C TYR A 248 5.85 -14.86 10.47
N PHE A 249 4.86 -14.42 9.69
CA PHE A 249 3.80 -15.29 9.18
C PHE A 249 4.26 -16.24 8.06
N THR A 250 5.36 -15.93 7.35
CA THR A 250 6.01 -16.86 6.40
C THR A 250 6.97 -17.83 7.07
N GLY A 251 7.30 -17.62 8.34
CA GLY A 251 8.19 -18.48 9.14
C GLY A 251 9.65 -18.01 9.19
N ASP A 252 9.96 -16.86 8.58
CA ASP A 252 11.29 -16.27 8.50
C ASP A 252 11.62 -15.43 9.75
N THR A 253 11.61 -16.08 10.91
CA THR A 253 11.76 -15.42 12.23
C THR A 253 13.05 -14.62 12.42
N ASP A 254 14.11 -14.91 11.66
CA ASP A 254 15.35 -14.13 11.65
C ASP A 254 15.17 -12.77 10.97
N LEU A 255 14.49 -12.74 9.81
CA LEU A 255 14.17 -11.51 9.09
C LEU A 255 13.18 -10.66 9.89
N ALA A 256 12.15 -11.30 10.45
CA ALA A 256 11.20 -10.64 11.34
C ALA A 256 11.89 -9.90 12.50
N ARG A 257 12.91 -10.52 13.13
CA ARG A 257 13.68 -9.87 14.20
C ARG A 257 14.55 -8.72 13.71
N ALA A 258 15.15 -8.85 12.53
CA ALA A 258 15.94 -7.78 11.94
C ALA A 258 15.05 -6.55 11.66
N ASP A 259 13.86 -6.75 11.11
CA ASP A 259 12.92 -5.67 10.84
C ASP A 259 12.29 -5.08 12.12
N LEU A 260 12.02 -5.87 13.16
CA LEU A 260 11.64 -5.34 14.48
C LEU A 260 12.73 -4.42 15.06
N ALA A 261 14.01 -4.77 14.92
CA ALA A 261 15.12 -3.93 15.37
C ALA A 261 15.20 -2.63 14.56
N GLN A 262 14.98 -2.67 13.24
CA GLN A 262 14.89 -1.47 12.41
C GLN A 262 13.72 -0.59 12.85
N ALA A 263 12.55 -1.17 13.09
CA ALA A 263 11.36 -0.45 13.56
C ALA A 263 11.65 0.31 14.87
N VAL A 264 12.29 -0.33 15.85
CA VAL A 264 12.72 0.33 17.09
C VAL A 264 13.63 1.52 16.81
N GLY A 265 14.64 1.36 15.95
CA GLY A 265 15.55 2.46 15.62
C GLY A 265 14.86 3.67 14.96
N TYR A 266 13.81 3.43 14.17
CA TYR A 266 12.98 4.50 13.61
C TYR A 266 12.04 5.12 14.65
N LEU A 267 11.43 4.32 15.52
CA LEU A 267 10.58 4.81 16.61
C LEU A 267 11.39 5.64 17.62
N GLU A 268 12.62 5.27 17.93
CA GLU A 268 13.50 6.05 18.80
C GLU A 268 13.75 7.46 18.23
N LYS A 269 13.97 7.58 16.92
CA LYS A 269 14.06 8.89 16.25
C LYS A 269 12.73 9.65 16.32
N ALA A 270 11.59 8.97 16.17
CA ALA A 270 10.27 9.60 16.32
C ALA A 270 10.02 10.10 17.76
N ALA A 271 10.57 9.43 18.77
CA ALA A 271 10.45 9.80 20.18
C ALA A 271 11.20 11.10 20.53
N GLU A 272 12.11 11.57 19.66
CA GLU A 272 12.76 12.88 19.80
C GLU A 272 11.82 14.05 19.45
N SER A 273 10.58 13.79 19.04
CA SER A 273 9.61 14.83 18.71
C SER A 273 9.29 15.75 19.91
N GLY A 274 8.96 17.01 19.62
CA GLY A 274 8.58 18.01 20.62
C GLY A 274 7.16 17.85 21.18
N ASP A 275 6.35 16.98 20.57
CA ASP A 275 4.96 16.70 20.96
C ASP A 275 4.93 15.62 22.06
N GLU A 276 4.38 15.96 23.24
CA GLU A 276 4.35 15.06 24.40
C GLU A 276 3.48 13.82 24.16
N LEU A 277 2.30 13.99 23.56
CA LEU A 277 1.36 12.89 23.31
C LEU A 277 1.98 11.91 22.31
N ALA A 278 2.54 12.43 21.21
CA ALA A 278 3.27 11.62 20.24
C ALA A 278 4.42 10.86 20.88
N ARG A 279 5.21 11.55 21.72
CA ARG A 279 6.36 10.95 22.40
C ARG A 279 5.96 9.81 23.34
N GLN A 280 4.88 9.97 24.10
CA GLN A 280 4.38 8.94 25.02
C GLN A 280 3.87 7.71 24.26
N ALA A 281 3.05 7.93 23.23
CA ALA A 281 2.53 6.85 22.39
C ALA A 281 3.66 6.09 21.68
N VAL A 282 4.67 6.80 21.15
CA VAL A 282 5.85 6.19 20.54
C VAL A 282 6.66 5.38 21.54
N LYS A 283 6.86 5.87 22.78
CA LYS A 283 7.55 5.11 23.83
C LYS A 283 6.82 3.81 24.16
N SER A 284 5.50 3.85 24.33
CA SER A 284 4.71 2.64 24.56
C SER A 284 4.88 1.65 23.40
N LEU A 285 4.87 2.13 22.16
CA LEU A 285 5.07 1.27 20.99
C LEU A 285 6.50 0.71 20.91
N ILE A 286 7.53 1.45 21.31
CA ILE A 286 8.91 0.93 21.41
C ILE A 286 8.96 -0.24 22.38
N ASP A 287 8.32 -0.11 23.54
CA ASP A 287 8.29 -1.16 24.56
C ASP A 287 7.53 -2.40 24.03
N ASP A 288 6.37 -2.20 23.40
CA ASP A 288 5.60 -3.28 22.75
C ASP A 288 6.43 -4.04 21.69
N VAL A 289 7.18 -3.32 20.85
CA VAL A 289 7.99 -3.90 19.76
C VAL A 289 9.22 -4.64 20.30
N ARG A 290 9.84 -4.15 21.38
CA ARG A 290 10.94 -4.84 22.05
C ARG A 290 10.47 -6.12 22.74
N ASP A 291 9.31 -6.08 23.39
CA ASP A 291 8.68 -7.26 23.98
C ASP A 291 8.34 -8.28 22.88
N LEU A 292 7.79 -7.82 21.76
CA LEU A 292 7.48 -8.66 20.60
C LEU A 292 8.72 -9.39 20.06
N SER A 293 9.86 -8.70 19.95
CA SER A 293 11.14 -9.29 19.52
C SER A 293 11.59 -10.44 20.43
N SER A 294 11.31 -10.33 21.73
CA SER A 294 11.59 -11.40 22.71
C SER A 294 10.62 -12.58 22.59
N LEU A 295 9.35 -12.31 22.26
CA LEU A 295 8.30 -13.32 22.13
C LEU A 295 8.40 -14.16 20.86
N VAL A 296 8.92 -13.60 19.76
CA VAL A 296 9.15 -14.34 18.50
C VAL A 296 10.01 -15.59 18.72
N GLN A 297 10.89 -15.61 19.73
CA GLN A 297 11.74 -16.76 20.06
C GLN A 297 11.00 -17.88 20.81
N GLN A 298 9.82 -17.59 21.37
CA GLN A 298 9.12 -18.46 22.31
C GLN A 298 7.95 -19.22 21.68
N ASP A 299 7.72 -19.07 20.36
CA ASP A 299 6.64 -19.70 19.58
C ASP A 299 5.26 -19.63 20.29
N ARG A 300 4.94 -18.43 20.84
CA ARG A 300 3.68 -18.26 21.55
C ARG A 300 2.52 -17.98 20.58
N LYS A 301 1.34 -18.48 20.94
CA LYS A 301 0.11 -18.35 20.13
C LYS A 301 -0.38 -16.90 19.98
N ASP A 302 0.03 -15.99 20.85
CA ASP A 302 -0.36 -14.58 20.85
C ASP A 302 0.57 -13.67 20.02
N VAL A 303 1.70 -14.18 19.52
CA VAL A 303 2.70 -13.36 18.79
C VAL A 303 2.12 -12.72 17.53
N GLY A 304 1.36 -13.47 16.74
CA GLY A 304 0.73 -12.93 15.51
C GLY A 304 -0.22 -11.77 15.81
N GLN A 305 -1.01 -11.87 16.89
CA GLN A 305 -1.90 -10.81 17.35
C GLN A 305 -1.12 -9.55 17.77
N ARG A 306 0.01 -9.74 18.49
CA ARG A 306 0.89 -8.65 18.91
C ARG A 306 1.55 -7.93 17.74
N PHE A 307 1.94 -8.65 16.69
CA PHE A 307 2.40 -8.03 15.44
C PHE A 307 1.33 -7.14 14.81
N GLU A 308 0.09 -7.64 14.70
CA GLU A 308 -1.01 -6.85 14.15
C GLU A 308 -1.26 -5.59 14.99
N GLN A 309 -1.28 -5.71 16.32
CA GLN A 309 -1.43 -4.54 17.20
C GLN A 309 -0.31 -3.51 16.99
N ALA A 310 0.96 -3.94 17.00
CA ALA A 310 2.10 -3.04 16.83
C ALA A 310 2.08 -2.34 15.47
N TRP A 311 1.82 -3.08 14.39
CA TRP A 311 1.70 -2.51 13.04
C TRP A 311 0.57 -1.48 12.95
N HIS A 312 -0.63 -1.83 13.44
CA HIS A 312 -1.77 -0.91 13.41
C HIS A 312 -1.56 0.34 14.29
N ARG A 313 -0.90 0.21 15.45
CA ARG A 313 -0.54 1.35 16.31
C ARG A 313 0.47 2.27 15.62
N SER A 314 1.49 1.70 14.96
CA SER A 314 2.46 2.46 14.17
C SER A 314 1.80 3.16 12.98
N LYS A 315 0.83 2.51 12.33
CA LYS A 315 0.04 3.08 11.24
C LYS A 315 -0.75 4.30 11.73
N ALA A 316 -1.48 4.18 12.83
CA ALA A 316 -2.26 5.29 13.39
C ALA A 316 -1.36 6.49 13.79
N LEU A 317 -0.18 6.23 14.35
CA LEU A 317 0.80 7.30 14.63
C LEU A 317 1.34 7.97 13.38
N SER A 318 1.64 7.20 12.33
CA SER A 318 2.07 7.73 11.04
C SER A 318 0.98 8.60 10.40
N GLU A 319 -0.28 8.16 10.44
CA GLU A 319 -1.42 8.93 9.92
C GLU A 319 -1.61 10.23 10.71
N ARG A 320 -1.56 10.18 12.04
CA ARG A 320 -1.58 11.37 12.90
C ARG A 320 -0.48 12.35 12.52
N ALA A 321 0.76 11.88 12.40
CA ALA A 321 1.88 12.74 12.06
C ALA A 321 1.67 13.43 10.70
N ALA A 322 1.15 12.69 9.73
CA ALA A 322 0.84 13.23 8.41
C ALA A 322 -0.28 14.29 8.45
N GLU A 323 -1.32 14.10 9.26
CA GLU A 323 -2.39 15.09 9.49
C GLU A 323 -1.89 16.37 10.17
N TYR A 324 -0.94 16.26 11.10
CA TYR A 324 -0.30 17.43 11.70
C TYR A 324 0.52 18.24 10.69
N VAL A 325 1.17 17.55 9.77
CA VAL A 325 1.95 18.19 8.71
C VAL A 325 1.04 18.89 7.71
N SER A 326 -0.04 18.23 7.24
CA SER A 326 -0.97 18.82 6.28
C SER A 326 -1.71 20.04 6.84
N THR A 327 -1.88 20.11 8.16
CA THR A 327 -2.44 21.27 8.84
C THR A 327 -1.52 22.51 8.74
N GLY A 328 -0.23 22.33 8.44
CA GLY A 328 0.75 23.39 8.26
C GLY A 328 1.24 23.98 9.58
N TRP A 329 2.56 23.93 9.82
CA TRP A 329 3.23 24.46 11.02
C TRP A 329 2.90 25.93 11.35
N GLN A 330 2.45 26.72 10.38
CA GLN A 330 2.05 28.12 10.56
C GLN A 330 0.59 28.29 11.02
N ARG A 331 -0.35 27.39 10.67
CA ARG A 331 -1.78 27.49 11.08
C ARG A 331 -2.03 26.96 12.48
N LEU A 332 -1.23 26.00 12.95
CA LEU A 332 -1.26 25.51 14.34
C LEU A 332 -0.88 26.59 15.37
N ARG A 333 -0.18 27.66 14.96
CA ARG A 333 0.17 28.79 15.84
C ARG A 333 -0.89 29.88 15.94
N SER A 334 -1.93 29.89 15.10
CA SER A 334 -2.87 31.02 14.99
C SER A 334 -4.36 30.68 15.07
N GLY A 335 -4.75 29.51 15.59
CA GLY A 335 -6.16 29.18 15.84
C GLY A 335 -6.59 27.71 15.64
N GLY A 336 -5.66 26.80 15.35
CA GLY A 336 -5.95 25.38 15.06
C GLY A 336 -6.22 24.46 16.26
N GLU A 337 -6.63 24.98 17.42
CA GLU A 337 -6.79 24.18 18.65
C GLU A 337 -7.84 23.07 18.47
N ALA A 338 -9.02 23.39 17.90
CA ALA A 338 -10.04 22.37 17.62
C ALA A 338 -9.51 21.25 16.70
N LYS A 339 -8.83 21.60 15.60
CA LYS A 339 -8.33 20.61 14.64
C LYS A 339 -7.29 19.67 15.26
N LYS A 340 -6.38 20.21 16.09
CA LYS A 340 -5.41 19.44 16.87
C LYS A 340 -6.12 18.40 17.75
N GLU A 341 -7.07 18.84 18.57
CA GLU A 341 -7.81 17.95 19.48
C GLU A 341 -8.63 16.89 18.72
N LEU A 342 -9.15 17.19 17.52
CA LEU A 342 -9.83 16.20 16.67
C LEU A 342 -8.87 15.16 16.09
N ILE A 343 -7.67 15.56 15.66
CA ILE A 343 -6.64 14.63 15.18
C ILE A 343 -6.20 13.71 16.32
N ASP A 344 -5.98 14.25 17.52
CA ASP A 344 -5.63 13.47 18.70
C ASP A 344 -6.77 12.51 19.09
N ALA A 345 -8.03 12.95 19.04
CA ALA A 345 -9.18 12.09 19.30
C ALA A 345 -9.29 10.94 18.28
N LYS A 346 -8.91 11.19 17.02
CA LYS A 346 -8.88 10.16 15.96
C LYS A 346 -7.83 9.09 16.24
N LEU A 347 -6.66 9.47 16.76
CA LEU A 347 -5.64 8.53 17.21
C LEU A 347 -6.18 7.63 18.32
N GLN A 348 -6.76 8.20 19.38
CA GLN A 348 -7.28 7.39 20.50
C GLN A 348 -8.45 6.50 20.08
N LEU A 349 -9.29 6.92 19.14
CA LEU A 349 -10.30 6.04 18.53
C LEU A 349 -9.67 4.86 17.76
N ALA A 350 -8.54 5.09 17.09
CA ALA A 350 -7.80 4.02 16.43
C ALA A 350 -7.24 3.02 17.45
N TYR A 351 -6.66 3.52 18.55
CA TYR A 351 -6.12 2.67 19.61
C TYR A 351 -7.22 1.86 20.30
N ALA A 352 -8.36 2.49 20.62
CA ALA A 352 -9.51 1.79 21.15
C ALA A 352 -9.98 0.63 20.25
N ARG A 353 -10.05 0.89 18.94
CA ARG A 353 -10.38 -0.16 17.96
C ARG A 353 -9.35 -1.27 17.96
N ILE A 354 -8.07 -0.94 17.95
CA ILE A 354 -6.97 -1.92 17.93
C ILE A 354 -7.05 -2.81 19.17
N ASP A 355 -7.24 -2.22 20.34
CA ASP A 355 -7.28 -2.95 21.61
C ASP A 355 -8.50 -3.86 21.70
N HIS A 356 -9.68 -3.38 21.29
CA HIS A 356 -10.89 -4.20 21.26
C HIS A 356 -10.85 -5.29 20.17
N ALA A 357 -10.66 -4.89 18.91
CA ALA A 357 -10.84 -5.77 17.77
C ALA A 357 -9.68 -6.74 17.59
N ILE A 358 -8.45 -6.27 17.81
CA ILE A 358 -7.23 -7.06 17.62
C ILE A 358 -6.75 -7.58 18.96
N GLY A 359 -6.57 -6.71 19.96
CA GLY A 359 -6.04 -7.04 21.29
C GLY A 359 -6.95 -7.90 22.18
N LYS A 360 -8.26 -7.89 21.91
CA LYS A 360 -9.28 -8.46 22.81
C LYS A 360 -9.16 -7.90 24.24
N ASP A 361 -8.74 -6.65 24.34
CA ASP A 361 -8.52 -5.92 25.58
C ASP A 361 -9.52 -4.77 25.67
N ASP A 362 -10.72 -5.12 26.13
CA ASP A 362 -11.83 -4.18 26.29
C ASP A 362 -11.53 -3.11 27.35
N ASP A 363 -10.68 -3.41 28.32
CA ASP A 363 -10.33 -2.46 29.38
C ASP A 363 -9.42 -1.36 28.83
N SER A 364 -8.38 -1.72 28.06
CA SER A 364 -7.56 -0.72 27.35
C SER A 364 -8.40 0.06 26.34
N ALA A 365 -9.28 -0.61 25.59
CA ALA A 365 -10.16 0.07 24.64
C ALA A 365 -11.11 1.10 25.30
N LYS A 366 -11.56 0.86 26.54
CA LYS A 366 -12.36 1.82 27.31
C LYS A 366 -11.56 3.05 27.74
N VAL A 367 -10.30 2.87 28.13
CA VAL A 367 -9.40 3.98 28.48
C VAL A 367 -9.23 4.89 27.27
N GLU A 368 -8.92 4.30 26.10
CA GLU A 368 -8.72 5.04 24.86
C GLU A 368 -10.00 5.76 24.39
N LEU A 369 -11.19 5.15 24.53
CA LEU A 369 -12.47 5.83 24.25
C LEU A 369 -12.74 7.01 25.18
N ALA A 370 -12.37 6.90 26.45
CA ALA A 370 -12.53 7.98 27.42
C ALA A 370 -11.61 9.16 27.09
N GLU A 371 -10.36 8.88 26.70
CA GLU A 371 -9.42 9.91 26.24
C GLU A 371 -9.91 10.59 24.95
N ALA A 372 -10.33 9.80 23.95
CA ALA A 372 -10.92 10.32 22.72
C ALA A 372 -12.09 11.28 23.02
N LYS A 373 -12.99 10.90 23.94
CA LYS A 373 -14.11 11.74 24.34
C LYS A 373 -13.65 13.05 25.00
N GLY A 374 -12.67 13.00 25.90
CA GLY A 374 -12.13 14.20 26.54
C GLY A 374 -11.52 15.20 25.54
N LEU A 375 -10.88 14.69 24.49
CA LEU A 375 -10.34 15.50 23.39
C LEU A 375 -11.47 16.11 22.55
N LEU A 376 -12.51 15.34 22.20
CA LEU A 376 -13.69 15.85 21.48
C LEU A 376 -14.44 16.93 22.28
N ASP A 377 -14.60 16.76 23.59
CA ASP A 377 -15.22 17.74 24.49
C ASP A 377 -14.38 19.04 24.55
N THR A 378 -13.05 18.93 24.41
CA THR A 378 -12.15 20.09 24.33
C THR A 378 -12.28 20.79 22.97
N ALA A 379 -12.30 20.03 21.87
CA ALA A 379 -12.53 20.56 20.53
C ALA A 379 -13.86 21.31 20.42
N GLN A 380 -14.92 20.83 21.10
CA GLN A 380 -16.25 21.45 21.07
C GLN A 380 -16.26 22.90 21.58
N LYS A 381 -15.33 23.26 22.49
CA LYS A 381 -15.22 24.61 23.07
C LYS A 381 -14.69 25.63 22.07
N THR A 382 -13.95 25.18 21.06
CA THR A 382 -13.22 26.05 20.12
C THR A 382 -13.67 25.87 18.67
N ILE A 383 -14.44 24.83 18.36
CA ILE A 383 -14.98 24.60 17.01
C ILE A 383 -16.01 25.68 16.61
N GLY A 384 -15.97 26.08 15.34
CA GLY A 384 -16.93 27.03 14.78
C GLY A 384 -18.37 26.51 14.78
N GLU A 385 -19.34 27.43 14.92
CA GLU A 385 -20.78 27.12 14.99
C GLU A 385 -21.27 26.24 13.83
N ALA A 386 -20.74 26.46 12.62
CA ALA A 386 -21.14 25.70 11.43
C ALA A 386 -20.84 24.19 11.52
N LEU A 387 -19.78 23.80 12.23
CA LEU A 387 -19.31 22.43 12.34
C LEU A 387 -19.71 21.75 13.66
N ARG A 388 -20.25 22.51 14.63
CA ARG A 388 -20.65 21.99 15.94
C ARG A 388 -21.65 20.83 15.88
N PRO A 389 -22.71 20.84 15.04
CA PRO A 389 -23.65 19.72 14.96
C PRO A 389 -22.99 18.40 14.49
N ASN A 390 -22.00 18.51 13.59
CA ASN A 390 -21.25 17.35 13.10
C ASN A 390 -20.38 16.77 14.22
N LEU A 391 -19.73 17.63 15.02
CA LEU A 391 -18.95 17.20 16.19
C LEU A 391 -19.84 16.56 17.26
N GLU A 392 -20.99 17.13 17.59
CA GLU A 392 -21.95 16.56 18.54
C GLU A 392 -22.39 15.15 18.12
N THR A 393 -22.59 14.95 16.82
CA THR A 393 -22.89 13.62 16.27
C THR A 393 -21.75 12.63 16.50
N VAL A 394 -20.49 13.05 16.33
CA VAL A 394 -19.32 12.21 16.61
C VAL A 394 -19.23 11.88 18.11
N ILE A 395 -19.39 12.87 19.00
CA ILE A 395 -19.38 12.68 20.47
C ILE A 395 -20.46 11.67 20.89
N GLN A 396 -21.66 11.77 20.33
CA GLN A 396 -22.75 10.84 20.63
C GLN A 396 -22.43 9.41 20.16
N ARG A 397 -21.79 9.26 19.00
CA ARG A 397 -21.36 7.95 18.49
C ARG A 397 -20.25 7.35 19.35
N VAL A 398 -19.26 8.13 19.77
CA VAL A 398 -18.22 7.68 20.71
C VAL A 398 -18.82 7.22 22.04
N SER A 399 -19.78 7.98 22.57
CA SER A 399 -20.50 7.59 23.80
C SER A 399 -21.32 6.30 23.62
N THR A 400 -21.83 6.07 22.42
CA THR A 400 -22.52 4.82 22.06
C THR A 400 -21.56 3.63 22.01
N LEU A 401 -20.37 3.80 21.42
CA LEU A 401 -19.31 2.78 21.43
C LEU A 401 -18.90 2.42 22.85
N GLN A 402 -18.68 3.42 23.71
CA GLN A 402 -18.32 3.20 25.11
C GLN A 402 -19.40 2.40 25.87
N THR A 403 -20.67 2.79 25.70
CA THR A 403 -21.81 2.08 26.32
C THR A 403 -21.94 0.64 25.82
N ALA A 404 -21.67 0.42 24.53
CA ALA A 404 -21.73 -0.89 23.91
C ALA A 404 -20.61 -1.80 24.42
N LEU A 405 -19.40 -1.26 24.56
CA LEU A 405 -18.24 -1.94 25.13
C LEU A 405 -18.46 -2.29 26.62
N ASP A 406 -19.08 -1.41 27.40
CA ASP A 406 -19.47 -1.70 28.80
C ASP A 406 -20.49 -2.83 28.93
N LYS A 407 -21.30 -3.04 27.88
CA LYS A 407 -22.27 -4.14 27.80
C LYS A 407 -21.68 -5.43 27.21
N GLY A 408 -20.39 -5.43 26.85
CA GLY A 408 -19.73 -6.57 26.20
C GLY A 408 -20.27 -6.86 24.80
N GLN A 409 -20.71 -5.84 24.06
CA GLN A 409 -21.13 -6.01 22.66
C GLN A 409 -19.89 -6.15 21.77
N GLY A 410 -19.82 -7.24 21.00
CA GLY A 410 -18.61 -7.61 20.24
C GLY A 410 -18.50 -7.03 18.82
N ASP A 411 -19.56 -6.41 18.28
CA ASP A 411 -19.53 -5.79 16.95
C ASP A 411 -19.75 -4.28 17.10
N LEU A 412 -18.64 -3.54 17.10
CA LEU A 412 -18.60 -2.11 17.34
C LEU A 412 -18.11 -1.40 16.07
N ASN A 413 -18.91 -0.44 15.57
CA ASN A 413 -18.62 0.26 14.33
C ASN A 413 -17.65 1.44 14.53
N PHE A 414 -16.41 1.15 14.90
CA PHE A 414 -15.33 2.14 15.04
C PHE A 414 -15.05 2.84 13.71
N ASP A 415 -15.06 2.12 12.59
CA ASP A 415 -14.69 2.63 11.26
C ASP A 415 -15.60 3.77 10.79
N ALA A 416 -16.92 3.65 11.01
CA ALA A 416 -17.84 4.73 10.67
C ALA A 416 -17.57 6.00 11.48
N VAL A 417 -17.18 5.87 12.76
CA VAL A 417 -16.86 7.02 13.61
C VAL A 417 -15.55 7.66 13.19
N GLN A 418 -14.51 6.86 12.93
CA GLN A 418 -13.22 7.36 12.43
C GLN A 418 -13.36 8.06 11.07
N LEU A 419 -14.16 7.52 10.15
CA LEU A 419 -14.43 8.13 8.84
C LEU A 419 -15.15 9.48 8.99
N GLN A 420 -16.15 9.55 9.86
CA GLN A 420 -16.87 10.80 10.12
C GLN A 420 -15.96 11.86 10.74
N LEU A 421 -15.10 11.46 11.68
CA LEU A 421 -14.12 12.36 12.30
C LEU A 421 -13.07 12.83 11.29
N GLY A 422 -12.58 11.94 10.41
CA GLY A 422 -11.67 12.31 9.32
C GLY A 422 -12.26 13.36 8.37
N ARG A 423 -13.56 13.27 8.04
CA ARG A 423 -14.25 14.30 7.24
C ARG A 423 -14.32 15.63 7.99
N LEU A 424 -14.64 15.61 9.28
CA LEU A 424 -14.69 16.82 10.10
C LEU A 424 -13.32 17.52 10.19
N ILE A 425 -12.22 16.76 10.28
CA ILE A 425 -10.86 17.28 10.24
C ILE A 425 -10.53 17.92 8.88
N ALA A 426 -11.04 17.35 7.78
CA ALA A 426 -10.86 17.89 6.44
C ALA A 426 -11.68 19.16 6.17
N ASP A 427 -12.83 19.30 6.82
CA ASP A 427 -13.71 20.49 6.70
C ASP A 427 -13.21 21.71 7.52
N LEU A 428 -12.21 21.52 8.39
CA LEU A 428 -11.53 22.56 9.18
C LEU A 428 -10.25 23.05 8.49
#